data_AF-A0A1J4L1S3-F1
#
_entry.id   AF-A0A1J4L1S3-F1
#
_cell.length_a   1.000
_cell.length_b   1.000
_cell.length_c   1.000
_cell.angle_alpha   90.00
_cell.angle_beta   90.00
_cell.angle_gamma   90.00
#
_symmetry.space_group_name_H-M   'P 1'
#
loop_
_entity.id
_entity.type
_entity.pdbx_description
1 polymer ?
#
loop_
_entity_poly.entity_id
_entity_poly.type
_entity_poly.pdbx_seq_one_letter_code
_entity_poly.pdbx_strand_id
1 'polypeptide(L)'
;MIFFFQILFVSSAFHDPFAAGFPVLQNQGWIHLLNKSLQRLPPYAESRVRSAVWQSSLCPTGIAMHFRSNATSFAIVGTLVGQIVYPNIPQTGAAGVELYARHTDGKWYSCFDRCYYGAEVKCNYENLLPATREYRMYVSSLVQVKDFKFAASGTNYFLE
;
A
#
# COMPACT_ATOMS: atom_id res chain seq x y z
N MET A 1 17.68 24.05 -0.45
CA MET A 1 16.73 23.16 -1.15
C MET A 1 17.53 21.96 -1.61
N ILE A 2 17.55 20.88 -0.81
CA ILE A 2 18.34 19.68 -1.08
C ILE A 2 17.41 18.69 -1.77
N PHE A 3 17.69 18.37 -3.03
CA PHE A 3 17.03 17.28 -3.74
C PHE A 3 17.61 15.96 -3.21
N PHE A 4 16.80 15.16 -2.52
CA PHE A 4 17.19 13.82 -2.07
C PHE A 4 16.98 12.80 -3.21
N PHE A 5 17.94 11.90 -3.35
CA PHE A 5 18.04 10.87 -4.38
C PHE A 5 16.77 9.98 -4.44
N GLN A 6 16.13 9.92 -5.61
CA GLN A 6 15.02 9.00 -5.88
C GLN A 6 15.55 7.70 -6.50
N ILE A 7 15.13 6.55 -5.97
CA ILE A 7 15.47 5.24 -6.53
C ILE A 7 14.65 5.06 -7.82
N LEU A 8 15.35 5.02 -8.96
CA LEU A 8 14.78 4.69 -10.26
C LEU A 8 14.71 3.17 -10.40
N PHE A 9 13.54 2.64 -10.75
CA PHE A 9 13.43 1.29 -11.27
C PHE A 9 12.39 1.24 -12.40
N VAL A 10 12.78 0.59 -13.50
CA VAL A 10 11.91 0.11 -14.58
C VAL A 10 11.93 -1.39 -14.44
N SER A 11 10.77 -2.03 -14.20
CA SER A 11 10.78 -3.47 -14.00
C SER A 11 9.41 -4.10 -14.13
N SER A 12 9.34 -5.18 -14.90
CA SER A 12 8.25 -6.16 -14.84
C SER A 12 8.34 -7.06 -13.59
N ALA A 13 9.38 -6.93 -12.77
CA ALA A 13 9.54 -7.69 -11.53
C ALA A 13 8.92 -6.98 -10.32
N PHE A 14 8.55 -7.77 -9.32
CA PHE A 14 8.01 -7.28 -8.06
C PHE A 14 9.09 -6.65 -7.19
N HIS A 15 8.82 -5.45 -6.68
CA HIS A 15 9.66 -4.72 -5.75
C HIS A 15 9.04 -4.69 -4.35
N ASP A 16 9.89 -4.89 -3.34
CA ASP A 16 9.53 -4.66 -1.95
C ASP A 16 9.76 -3.19 -1.60
N PRO A 17 8.72 -2.42 -1.30
CA PRO A 17 8.84 -1.02 -0.92
C PRO A 17 9.55 -0.82 0.43
N PHE A 18 9.52 -1.80 1.33
CA PHE A 18 10.20 -1.73 2.63
C PHE A 18 11.73 -1.79 2.50
N ALA A 19 12.22 -2.23 1.33
CA ALA A 19 13.65 -2.22 0.99
C ALA A 19 14.18 -0.80 0.70
N ALA A 20 13.32 0.21 0.52
CA ALA A 20 13.74 1.59 0.35
C ALA A 20 14.55 2.09 1.57
N GLY A 21 15.53 2.97 1.36
CA GLY A 21 16.41 3.48 2.44
C GLY A 21 15.73 4.36 3.49
N PHE A 22 14.44 4.68 3.32
CA PHE A 22 13.65 5.60 4.14
C PHE A 22 12.22 5.07 4.33
N PRO A 23 11.44 5.59 5.29
CA PRO A 23 10.05 5.15 5.50
C PRO A 23 9.14 5.63 4.36
N VAL A 24 8.71 4.71 3.51
CA VAL A 24 7.86 5.00 2.33
C VAL A 24 6.35 4.92 2.61
N LEU A 25 5.96 4.48 3.80
CA LEU A 25 4.57 4.43 4.24
C LEU A 25 4.17 5.76 4.88
N GLN A 26 3.06 6.32 4.42
CA GLN A 26 2.45 7.52 4.98
C GLN A 26 1.27 7.15 5.89
N ASN A 27 0.79 8.16 6.63
CA ASN A 27 -0.32 8.06 7.59
C ASN A 27 -0.05 7.15 8.79
N GLN A 28 1.22 6.87 9.09
CA GLN A 28 1.62 6.12 10.29
C GLN A 28 2.11 7.04 11.41
N GLY A 29 1.69 6.75 12.64
CA GLY A 29 2.37 7.24 13.84
C GLY A 29 3.57 6.35 14.19
N TRP A 30 4.42 6.79 15.12
CA TRP A 30 5.53 5.99 15.68
C TRP A 30 6.49 5.37 14.64
N ILE A 31 6.68 6.02 13.48
CA ILE A 31 7.46 5.47 12.33
C ILE A 31 8.83 4.92 12.76
N HIS A 32 9.56 5.64 13.64
CA HIS A 32 10.87 5.21 14.14
C HIS A 32 10.84 3.94 15.01
N LEU A 33 9.68 3.57 15.55
CA LEU A 33 9.49 2.40 16.41
C LEU A 33 8.87 1.21 15.67
N LEU A 34 8.29 1.45 14.49
CA LEU A 34 7.58 0.44 13.70
C LEU A 34 8.47 -0.35 12.75
N ASN A 35 9.74 0.06 12.56
CA ASN A 35 10.71 -0.60 11.70
C ASN A 35 10.16 -0.96 10.31
N LYS A 36 9.50 0.00 9.65
CA LYS A 36 8.88 -0.15 8.31
C LYS A 36 7.81 -1.25 8.21
N SER A 37 7.15 -1.61 9.31
CA SER A 37 6.00 -2.53 9.30
C SER A 37 4.69 -1.81 8.98
N LEU A 38 3.67 -2.58 8.60
CA LEU A 38 2.30 -2.13 8.35
C LEU A 38 1.46 -1.97 9.64
N GLN A 39 2.06 -2.10 10.81
CA GLN A 39 1.36 -1.95 12.09
C GLN A 39 1.03 -0.50 12.38
N ARG A 40 -0.03 -0.27 13.16
CA ARG A 40 -0.45 1.09 13.58
C ARG A 40 -0.02 1.46 14.99
N LEU A 41 0.42 0.50 15.79
CA LEU A 41 0.92 0.71 17.15
C LEU A 41 2.35 0.17 17.30
N PRO A 42 3.20 0.81 18.12
CA PRO A 42 4.56 0.32 18.37
C PRO A 42 4.53 -0.99 19.18
N PRO A 43 5.56 -1.85 19.06
CA PRO A 43 5.57 -3.18 19.68
C PRO A 43 5.30 -3.18 21.20
N TYR A 44 5.79 -2.19 21.94
CA TYR A 44 5.57 -2.12 23.39
C TYR A 44 4.10 -1.92 23.78
N ALA A 45 3.23 -1.53 22.84
CA ALA A 45 1.81 -1.30 23.10
C ALA A 45 1.06 -2.61 23.33
N GLU A 46 1.55 -3.75 22.82
CA GLU A 46 0.91 -5.07 22.92
C GLU A 46 0.54 -5.44 24.36
N SER A 47 1.44 -5.19 25.32
CA SER A 47 1.21 -5.47 26.74
C SER A 47 0.45 -4.38 27.49
N ARG A 48 0.15 -3.25 26.84
CA ARG A 48 -0.46 -2.06 27.46
C ARG A 48 -1.91 -1.83 27.04
N VAL A 49 -2.31 -2.35 25.89
CA VAL A 49 -3.67 -2.23 25.39
C VAL A 49 -4.43 -3.54 25.54
N ARG A 50 -5.76 -3.47 25.49
CA ARG A 50 -6.58 -4.69 25.44
C ARG A 50 -6.24 -5.51 24.19
N SER A 51 -6.30 -6.82 24.29
CA SER A 51 -5.97 -7.73 23.18
C SER A 51 -6.72 -7.39 21.89
N ALA A 52 -8.00 -7.03 21.97
CA ALA A 52 -8.78 -6.61 20.79
C ALA A 52 -8.22 -5.34 20.12
N VAL A 53 -7.74 -4.38 20.89
CA VAL A 53 -7.11 -3.14 20.35
C VAL A 53 -5.78 -3.47 19.67
N TRP A 54 -4.98 -4.36 20.28
CA TRP A 54 -3.75 -4.84 19.67
C TRP A 54 -4.02 -5.54 18.33
N GLN A 55 -4.95 -6.49 18.30
CA GLN A 55 -5.31 -7.22 17.08
C GLN A 55 -5.79 -6.27 15.98
N SER A 56 -6.64 -5.29 16.29
CA SER A 56 -7.07 -4.28 15.30
C SER A 56 -5.94 -3.34 14.82
N SER A 57 -4.85 -3.21 15.58
CA SER A 57 -3.70 -2.41 15.17
C SER A 57 -2.81 -3.08 14.13
N LEU A 58 -2.95 -4.41 13.97
CA LEU A 58 -2.26 -5.21 12.96
C LEU A 58 -2.87 -5.04 11.57
N CYS A 59 -4.10 -4.53 11.47
CA CYS A 59 -4.73 -4.19 10.20
C CYS A 59 -4.24 -2.79 9.74
N PRO A 60 -3.75 -2.64 8.50
CA PRO A 60 -3.11 -1.41 8.01
C PRO A 60 -4.10 -0.33 7.58
N THR A 61 -5.21 -0.17 8.32
CA THR A 61 -6.27 0.77 7.98
C THR A 61 -5.74 2.19 7.81
N GLY A 62 -5.94 2.76 6.62
CA GLY A 62 -5.58 4.15 6.32
C GLY A 62 -4.09 4.37 6.03
N ILE A 63 -3.26 3.33 6.10
CA ILE A 63 -1.86 3.40 5.67
C ILE A 63 -1.83 3.50 4.15
N ALA A 64 -0.98 4.41 3.67
CA ALA A 64 -0.82 4.66 2.25
C ALA A 64 0.63 4.61 1.82
N MET A 65 0.82 4.46 0.52
CA MET A 65 2.06 4.76 -0.17
C MET A 65 1.81 5.86 -1.20
N HIS A 66 2.62 6.91 -1.15
CA HIS A 66 2.60 8.02 -2.09
C HIS A 66 3.79 7.88 -3.05
N PHE A 67 3.52 7.95 -4.34
CA PHE A 67 4.56 7.85 -5.36
C PHE A 67 4.19 8.60 -6.62
N ARG A 68 5.17 8.93 -7.46
CA ARG A 68 4.94 9.33 -8.86
C ARG A 68 5.27 8.17 -9.78
N SER A 69 4.54 8.06 -10.87
CA SER A 69 4.82 7.06 -11.90
C SER A 69 4.29 7.49 -13.26
N ASN A 70 4.94 7.04 -14.33
CA ASN A 70 4.40 7.10 -15.69
C ASN A 70 3.87 5.74 -16.18
N ALA A 71 3.76 4.77 -15.28
CA ALA A 71 3.32 3.43 -15.62
C ALA A 71 1.87 3.40 -16.12
N THR A 72 1.64 2.60 -17.15
CA THR A 72 0.33 2.32 -17.72
C THR A 72 -0.35 1.11 -17.05
N SER A 73 0.40 0.35 -16.25
CA SER A 73 -0.12 -0.75 -15.44
C SER A 73 0.66 -0.96 -14.14
N PHE A 74 -0.04 -1.50 -13.15
CA PHE A 74 0.54 -1.96 -11.89
C PHE A 74 0.04 -3.36 -11.57
N ALA A 75 0.89 -4.18 -10.97
CA ALA A 75 0.51 -5.43 -10.32
C ALA A 75 0.94 -5.35 -8.86
N ILE A 76 0.03 -5.68 -7.93
CA ILE A 76 0.25 -5.60 -6.49
C ILE A 76 -0.06 -6.96 -5.89
N VAL A 77 0.84 -7.45 -5.03
CA VAL A 77 0.66 -8.70 -4.29
C VAL A 77 0.92 -8.44 -2.82
N GLY A 78 0.04 -8.88 -1.93
CA GLY A 78 0.24 -8.76 -0.49
C GLY A 78 -0.20 -10.00 0.28
N THR A 79 0.55 -10.39 1.30
CA THR A 79 0.26 -11.57 2.12
C THR A 79 -0.82 -11.25 3.16
N LEU A 80 -1.96 -11.95 3.09
CA LEU A 80 -3.08 -11.80 4.02
C LEU A 80 -2.92 -12.74 5.23
N VAL A 81 -3.38 -12.28 6.40
CA VAL A 81 -3.36 -13.07 7.63
C VAL A 81 -4.75 -13.11 8.26
N GLY A 82 -5.17 -14.32 8.66
CA GLY A 82 -6.42 -14.54 9.36
C GLY A 82 -7.62 -14.66 8.43
N GLN A 83 -8.80 -14.29 8.94
CA GLN A 83 -10.05 -14.41 8.22
C GLN A 83 -10.20 -13.29 7.18
N ILE A 84 -10.43 -13.67 5.92
CA ILE A 84 -10.55 -12.74 4.79
C ILE A 84 -11.99 -12.61 4.25
N VAL A 85 -12.91 -13.45 4.72
CA VAL A 85 -14.32 -13.45 4.30
C VAL A 85 -15.20 -13.07 5.48
N TYR A 86 -16.05 -12.07 5.28
CA TYR A 86 -17.05 -11.64 6.25
C TYR A 86 -18.41 -11.62 5.54
N PRO A 87 -19.49 -12.20 6.11
CA PRO A 87 -20.76 -12.43 5.40
C PRO A 87 -21.39 -11.21 4.71
N ASN A 88 -21.10 -9.99 5.18
CA ASN A 88 -21.68 -8.74 4.69
C ASN A 88 -20.64 -7.70 4.25
N ILE A 89 -19.36 -8.07 4.18
CA ILE A 89 -18.30 -7.14 3.74
C ILE A 89 -17.73 -7.63 2.41
N PRO A 90 -17.78 -6.81 1.34
CA PRO A 90 -17.10 -7.12 0.10
C PRO A 90 -15.60 -7.35 0.35
N GLN A 91 -15.00 -8.34 -0.32
CA GLN A 91 -13.58 -8.66 -0.14
C GLN A 91 -12.66 -7.47 -0.49
N THR A 92 -13.08 -6.62 -1.42
CA THR A 92 -12.41 -5.35 -1.75
C THR A 92 -12.29 -4.42 -0.53
N GLY A 93 -13.36 -4.28 0.26
CA GLY A 93 -13.37 -3.47 1.48
C GLY A 93 -12.67 -4.12 2.68
N ALA A 94 -12.53 -5.45 2.69
CA ALA A 94 -11.86 -6.17 3.77
C ALA A 94 -10.34 -6.31 3.56
N ALA A 95 -9.93 -6.70 2.35
CA ALA A 95 -8.58 -7.15 2.01
C ALA A 95 -8.05 -6.58 0.68
N GLY A 96 -8.72 -5.59 0.09
CA GLY A 96 -8.30 -4.95 -1.16
C GLY A 96 -7.03 -4.10 -1.06
N VAL A 97 -6.63 -3.60 -2.21
CA VAL A 97 -5.68 -2.50 -2.35
C VAL A 97 -6.36 -1.46 -3.22
N GLU A 98 -6.33 -0.20 -2.82
CA GLU A 98 -6.96 0.87 -3.59
C GLU A 98 -5.88 1.78 -4.18
N LEU A 99 -5.94 2.04 -5.48
CA LEU A 99 -5.02 2.95 -6.15
C LEU A 99 -5.79 4.19 -6.60
N TYR A 100 -5.28 5.36 -6.26
CA TYR A 100 -5.80 6.65 -6.73
C TYR A 100 -4.72 7.37 -7.52
N ALA A 101 -5.10 8.01 -8.62
CA ALA A 101 -4.23 8.87 -9.40
C ALA A 101 -4.69 10.32 -9.30
N ARG A 102 -3.75 11.25 -9.11
CA ARG A 102 -4.01 12.68 -9.20
C ARG A 102 -4.07 13.09 -10.66
N HIS A 103 -5.21 13.64 -11.07
CA HIS A 103 -5.40 14.13 -12.42
C HIS A 103 -4.87 15.56 -12.58
N THR A 104 -4.82 16.05 -13.82
CA THR A 104 -4.29 17.39 -14.17
C THR A 104 -5.14 18.53 -13.61
N ASP A 105 -6.39 18.27 -13.26
CA ASP A 105 -7.28 19.21 -12.57
C ASP A 105 -7.02 19.27 -11.04
N GLY A 106 -6.03 18.51 -10.54
CA GLY A 106 -5.66 18.46 -9.13
C GLY A 106 -6.51 17.50 -8.29
N LYS A 107 -7.52 16.83 -8.85
CA LYS A 107 -8.39 15.91 -8.12
C LYS A 107 -7.87 14.48 -8.13
N TRP A 108 -8.32 13.69 -7.16
CA TRP A 108 -8.00 12.26 -7.04
C TRP A 108 -9.10 11.41 -7.68
N TYR A 109 -8.69 10.44 -8.50
CA TYR A 109 -9.58 9.49 -9.15
C TYR A 109 -9.15 8.08 -8.81
N SER A 110 -10.11 7.22 -8.49
CA SER A 110 -9.87 5.79 -8.28
C SER A 110 -9.45 5.12 -9.59
N CYS A 111 -8.39 4.34 -9.55
CA CYS A 111 -8.00 3.43 -10.60
C CYS A 111 -8.73 2.10 -10.38
N PHE A 112 -9.49 1.65 -11.37
CA PHE A 112 -10.16 0.36 -11.28
C PHE A 112 -9.15 -0.79 -11.35
N ASP A 113 -9.36 -1.77 -10.48
CA ASP A 113 -8.54 -2.97 -10.38
C ASP A 113 -9.27 -4.22 -10.91
N ARG A 114 -8.47 -5.28 -11.05
CA ARG A 114 -8.94 -6.66 -11.00
C ARG A 114 -8.20 -7.37 -9.87
N CYS A 115 -8.86 -7.55 -8.73
CA CYS A 115 -8.30 -8.24 -7.57
C CYS A 115 -8.76 -9.70 -7.42
N TYR A 116 -7.85 -10.55 -6.94
CA TYR A 116 -8.09 -11.93 -6.52
C TYR A 116 -7.70 -12.10 -5.05
N TYR A 117 -8.50 -12.83 -4.28
CA TYR A 117 -8.34 -12.98 -2.84
C TYR A 117 -8.14 -14.44 -2.43
N GLY A 118 -7.04 -14.72 -1.74
CA GLY A 118 -6.72 -16.03 -1.15
C GLY A 118 -5.77 -15.86 0.03
N ALA A 119 -4.73 -16.70 0.12
CA ALA A 119 -3.62 -16.44 1.06
C ALA A 119 -2.87 -15.13 0.74
N GLU A 120 -2.95 -14.69 -0.51
CA GLU A 120 -2.47 -13.40 -0.98
C GLU A 120 -3.64 -12.61 -1.59
N VAL A 121 -3.60 -11.29 -1.50
CA VAL A 121 -4.34 -10.41 -2.40
C VAL A 121 -3.48 -10.13 -3.63
N LYS A 122 -4.06 -10.26 -4.82
CA LYS A 122 -3.39 -9.95 -6.10
C LYS A 122 -4.24 -8.99 -6.91
N CYS A 123 -3.80 -7.76 -7.10
CA CYS A 123 -4.55 -6.72 -7.81
C CYS A 123 -3.77 -6.23 -9.03
N ASN A 124 -4.44 -6.20 -10.18
CA ASN A 124 -3.89 -5.65 -11.41
C ASN A 124 -4.64 -4.37 -11.81
N TYR A 125 -3.90 -3.34 -12.15
CA TYR A 125 -4.39 -2.07 -12.70
C TYR A 125 -3.85 -1.94 -14.11
N GLU A 126 -4.72 -1.70 -15.07
CA GLU A 126 -4.37 -1.64 -16.49
C GLU A 126 -4.98 -0.42 -17.16
N ASN A 127 -4.52 -0.10 -18.36
CA ASN A 127 -5.04 1.00 -19.18
C ASN A 127 -4.95 2.36 -18.47
N LEU A 128 -3.93 2.55 -17.62
CA LEU A 128 -3.65 3.83 -17.00
C LEU A 128 -3.04 4.78 -18.03
N LEU A 129 -3.30 6.08 -17.85
CA LEU A 129 -2.86 7.10 -18.80
C LEU A 129 -1.33 7.20 -18.81
N PRO A 130 -0.67 7.24 -19.99
CA PRO A 130 0.78 7.27 -20.14
C PRO A 130 1.35 8.66 -19.86
N ALA A 131 1.13 9.16 -18.65
CA ALA A 131 1.62 10.46 -18.19
C ALA A 131 2.11 10.34 -16.74
N THR A 132 3.21 11.00 -16.41
CA THR A 132 3.72 11.02 -15.04
C THR A 132 2.68 11.66 -14.11
N ARG A 133 2.20 10.89 -13.14
CA ARG A 133 1.16 11.30 -12.18
C ARG A 133 1.56 10.93 -10.77
N GLU A 134 0.98 11.64 -9.81
CA GLU A 134 1.02 11.22 -8.41
C GLU A 134 -0.03 10.14 -8.18
N TYR A 135 0.36 9.11 -7.45
CA TYR A 135 -0.47 8.00 -7.04
C TYR A 135 -0.49 7.89 -5.53
N ARG A 136 -1.64 7.48 -4.99
CA ARG A 136 -1.81 7.04 -3.61
C ARG A 136 -2.34 5.63 -3.63
N MET A 137 -1.60 4.72 -3.03
CA MET A 137 -2.02 3.35 -2.87
C MET A 137 -2.33 3.09 -1.40
N TYR A 138 -3.58 2.77 -1.09
CA TYR A 138 -4.03 2.42 0.26
C TYR A 138 -4.12 0.91 0.40
N VAL A 139 -3.72 0.41 1.57
CA VAL A 139 -3.91 -0.99 1.94
C VAL A 139 -5.23 -1.10 2.71
N SER A 140 -6.09 -2.05 2.34
CA SER A 140 -7.44 -2.17 2.91
C SER A 140 -7.45 -2.60 4.38
N SER A 141 -8.63 -2.50 4.98
CA SER A 141 -8.78 -2.00 6.35
C SER A 141 -9.06 -3.05 7.43
N LEU A 142 -9.51 -4.26 7.09
CA LEU A 142 -10.03 -5.21 8.08
C LEU A 142 -9.20 -6.48 8.22
N VAL A 143 -8.32 -6.76 7.26
CA VAL A 143 -7.44 -7.92 7.27
C VAL A 143 -6.00 -7.46 7.49
N GLN A 144 -5.25 -8.18 8.31
CA GLN A 144 -3.82 -7.94 8.45
C GLN A 144 -3.12 -8.28 7.14
N VAL A 145 -2.32 -7.33 6.66
CA VAL A 145 -1.40 -7.51 5.53
C VAL A 145 0.01 -7.47 6.09
N LYS A 146 0.78 -8.55 5.91
CA LYS A 146 2.15 -8.64 6.42
C LYS A 146 3.14 -7.85 5.59
N ASP A 147 2.96 -7.93 4.28
CA ASP A 147 3.80 -7.30 3.29
C ASP A 147 2.97 -6.96 2.05
N PHE A 148 3.53 -6.11 1.21
CA PHE A 148 3.08 -6.02 -0.17
C PHE A 148 4.28 -5.74 -1.06
N LYS A 149 4.18 -6.21 -2.31
CA LYS A 149 5.13 -5.95 -3.38
C LYS A 149 4.36 -5.38 -4.56
N PHE A 150 5.01 -4.55 -5.34
CA PHE A 150 4.41 -4.07 -6.58
C PHE A 150 5.37 -4.13 -7.76
N ALA A 151 4.81 -4.36 -8.94
CA ALA A 151 5.45 -4.23 -10.23
C ALA A 151 4.73 -3.15 -11.03
N ALA A 152 5.44 -2.46 -11.92
CA ALA A 152 4.89 -1.37 -12.72
C ALA A 152 5.52 -1.36 -14.11
N SER A 153 4.74 -1.05 -15.14
CA SER A 153 5.26 -0.99 -16.52
C SER A 153 6.20 0.18 -16.81
N GLY A 154 6.25 1.17 -15.90
CA GLY A 154 7.03 2.39 -16.05
C GLY A 154 7.94 2.68 -14.86
N THR A 155 8.46 3.90 -14.84
CA THR A 155 9.37 4.40 -13.80
C THR A 155 8.59 4.92 -12.61
N ASN A 156 9.01 4.56 -11.40
CA ASN A 156 8.33 4.92 -10.15
C ASN A 156 9.25 5.71 -9.22
N TYR A 157 8.66 6.60 -8.43
CA TYR A 157 9.36 7.49 -7.51
C TYR A 157 8.57 7.62 -6.21
N PHE A 158 9.05 7.10 -5.09
CA PHE A 158 8.38 7.32 -3.81
C PHE A 158 8.42 8.80 -3.41
N LEU A 159 7.37 9.25 -2.74
CA LEU A 159 7.25 10.58 -2.16
C LEU A 159 7.36 10.46 -0.64
N GLU A 160 8.04 11.41 -0.01
CA GLU A 160 8.06 11.57 1.45
C GLU A 160 6.79 12.27 1.95
#